data_AF-C5ING7-F1
#
_entry.id   AF-C5ING7-F1
#
_cell.length_a   1.000
_cell.length_b   1.000
_cell.length_c   1.000
_cell.angle_alpha   90.00
_cell.angle_beta   90.00
_cell.angle_gamma   90.00
#
_symmetry.space_group_name_H-M   'P 1'
#
loop_
_entity.id
_entity.type
_entity.pdbx_description
1 polymer ?
#
loop_
_entity_poly.entity_id
_entity_poly.type
_entity_poly.pdbx_seq_one_letter_code
_entity_poly.pdbx_strand_id
1 'polypeptide(L)'
;ALVQQGSAFADRPPFASFRVISGGRSMAFGHYSEHWKVQRRAAHSTMRNFSTRQLRSRQVLEGHVLSEARELVALLVRGSADGAFLDPRPLTVVAVANVMSAVCFGCRYSHDDPEFRELLSHNEEFGRTVGAGSLVDVMPWLQYFPNPMRTAFREFEQLNRNFSNFVLDKFLRHCESLRPGAAPRDMMDAFILSAEKKAARDSDDGGARLDLENVPATVTDI
;
A
#
# COMPACT_ATOMS: atom_id res chain seq x y z
N ALA A 1 3.34 -2.32 -29.61
CA ALA A 1 2.69 -1.07 -29.16
C ALA A 1 2.95 -0.77 -27.68
N LEU A 2 2.29 -1.43 -26.72
CA LEU A 2 2.32 -1.04 -25.29
C LEU A 2 3.71 -1.00 -24.62
N VAL A 3 4.64 -1.89 -25.02
CA VAL A 3 6.03 -1.85 -24.51
C VAL A 3 6.92 -0.95 -25.38
N GLN A 4 6.78 -1.04 -26.70
CA GLN A 4 7.59 -0.28 -27.67
C GLN A 4 7.34 1.24 -27.63
N GLN A 5 6.14 1.66 -27.23
CA GLN A 5 5.72 3.05 -27.06
C GLN A 5 5.33 3.32 -25.61
N GLY A 6 6.04 2.71 -24.65
CA GLY A 6 5.65 2.72 -23.23
C GLY A 6 5.41 4.13 -22.65
N SER A 7 6.19 5.14 -23.05
CA SER A 7 5.98 6.52 -22.60
C SER A 7 4.67 7.13 -23.09
N ALA A 8 4.20 6.76 -24.29
CA ALA A 8 2.95 7.26 -24.85
C ALA A 8 1.70 6.70 -24.13
N PHE A 9 1.84 5.57 -23.43
CA PHE A 9 0.76 4.89 -22.72
C PHE A 9 0.99 4.82 -21.19
N ALA A 10 1.98 5.56 -20.67
CA ALA A 10 2.35 5.48 -19.25
C ALA A 10 1.43 6.28 -18.32
N ASP A 11 0.65 7.22 -18.87
CA ASP A 11 -0.18 8.14 -18.08
C ASP A 11 -1.43 7.46 -17.48
N ARG A 12 -2.11 8.20 -16.61
CA ARG A 12 -3.39 7.81 -15.98
C ARG A 12 -4.48 8.82 -16.35
N PRO A 13 -5.73 8.35 -16.57
CA PRO A 13 -6.87 9.26 -16.74
C PRO A 13 -7.05 10.18 -15.53
N PRO A 14 -7.53 11.42 -15.72
CA PRO A 14 -7.81 12.38 -14.64
C PRO A 14 -9.12 12.05 -13.92
N PHE A 15 -9.26 10.81 -13.45
CA PHE A 15 -10.43 10.32 -12.75
C PHE A 15 -10.52 10.87 -11.32
N ALA A 16 -11.74 11.17 -10.88
CA ALA A 16 -11.96 11.74 -9.56
C ALA A 16 -11.61 10.72 -8.47
N SER A 17 -11.94 9.45 -8.70
CA SER A 17 -11.57 8.34 -7.81
C SER A 17 -10.07 8.25 -7.58
N PHE A 18 -9.25 8.46 -8.62
CA PHE A 18 -7.80 8.37 -8.52
C PHE A 18 -7.19 9.45 -7.62
N ARG A 19 -7.83 10.63 -7.55
CA ARG A 19 -7.39 11.73 -6.67
C ARG A 19 -7.66 11.47 -5.19
N VAL A 20 -8.60 10.59 -4.87
CA VAL A 20 -8.94 10.23 -3.49
C VAL A 20 -7.86 9.32 -2.89
N ILE A 21 -7.21 8.51 -3.73
CA ILE A 21 -6.26 7.48 -3.31
C ILE A 21 -4.97 8.13 -2.80
N SER A 22 -4.49 7.65 -1.65
CA SER A 22 -3.22 8.08 -1.03
C SER A 22 -3.10 9.61 -0.88
N GLY A 23 -4.22 10.29 -0.58
CA GLY A 23 -4.29 11.75 -0.45
C GLY A 23 -3.95 12.51 -1.73
N GLY A 24 -4.18 11.90 -2.90
CA GLY A 24 -3.87 12.47 -4.22
C GLY A 24 -2.40 12.38 -4.63
N ARG A 25 -1.57 11.68 -3.85
CA ARG A 25 -0.12 11.48 -4.10
C ARG A 25 0.23 10.05 -4.50
N SER A 26 -0.77 9.28 -4.95
CA SER A 26 -0.57 7.91 -5.41
C SER A 26 0.37 7.84 -6.62
N MET A 27 1.37 6.97 -6.53
CA MET A 27 2.19 6.49 -7.64
C MET A 27 1.41 5.56 -8.58
N ALA A 28 0.51 4.72 -8.07
CA ALA A 28 -0.24 3.77 -8.89
C ALA A 28 -1.27 4.47 -9.80
N PHE A 29 -1.90 5.53 -9.28
CA PHE A 29 -3.00 6.26 -9.91
C PHE A 29 -2.65 7.70 -10.33
N GLY A 30 -1.45 8.18 -10.02
CA GLY A 30 -0.96 9.50 -10.40
C GLY A 30 -0.58 9.64 -11.88
N HIS A 31 -0.54 10.88 -12.34
CA HIS A 31 -0.18 11.23 -13.72
C HIS A 31 1.31 11.05 -14.02
N TYR A 32 1.61 10.67 -15.26
CA TYR A 32 2.98 10.56 -15.74
C TYR A 32 3.63 11.95 -15.83
N SER A 33 4.59 12.20 -14.94
CA SER A 33 5.31 13.46 -14.81
C SER A 33 6.75 13.21 -14.35
N GLU A 34 7.62 14.22 -14.41
CA GLU A 34 8.99 14.09 -13.86
C GLU A 34 8.97 13.80 -12.36
N HIS A 35 8.05 14.42 -11.61
CA HIS A 35 7.85 14.12 -10.19
C HIS A 35 7.48 12.65 -9.97
N TRP A 36 6.50 12.14 -10.72
CA TRP A 36 6.10 10.74 -10.66
C TRP A 36 7.23 9.78 -11.05
N LYS A 37 8.06 10.13 -12.04
CA LYS A 37 9.24 9.32 -12.43
C LYS A 37 10.23 9.19 -11.27
N VAL A 38 10.50 10.29 -10.56
CA VAL A 38 11.34 10.28 -9.37
C VAL A 38 10.71 9.43 -8.27
N GLN A 39 9.42 9.60 -8.01
CA GLN A 39 8.67 8.83 -7.02
C GLN A 39 8.76 7.32 -7.32
N ARG A 40 8.43 6.92 -8.56
CA ARG A 40 8.50 5.53 -9.01
C ARG A 40 9.89 4.95 -8.94
N ARG A 41 10.91 5.70 -9.37
CA ARG A 41 12.30 5.23 -9.35
C ARG A 41 12.78 5.06 -7.90
N ALA A 42 12.42 5.96 -7.01
CA ALA A 42 12.75 5.89 -5.60
C ALA A 42 12.05 4.71 -4.91
N ALA A 43 10.73 4.55 -5.10
CA ALA A 43 9.93 3.43 -4.62
C ALA A 43 10.55 2.08 -5.03
N HIS A 44 10.77 1.92 -6.34
CA HIS A 44 11.34 0.69 -6.88
C HIS A 44 12.76 0.42 -6.38
N SER A 45 13.59 1.46 -6.24
CA SER A 45 14.95 1.31 -5.72
C SER A 45 14.96 0.90 -4.25
N THR A 46 14.13 1.53 -3.41
CA THR A 46 13.99 1.18 -1.99
C THR A 46 13.46 -0.24 -1.83
N MET A 47 12.39 -0.61 -2.55
CA MET A 47 11.83 -1.97 -2.53
C MET A 47 12.87 -3.01 -2.97
N ARG A 48 13.63 -2.76 -4.04
CA ARG A 48 14.66 -3.69 -4.51
C ARG A 48 15.81 -3.82 -3.51
N ASN A 49 16.26 -2.70 -2.94
CA ASN A 49 17.32 -2.70 -1.93
C ASN A 49 16.89 -3.47 -0.68
N PHE A 50 15.67 -3.27 -0.22
CA PHE A 50 15.13 -3.97 0.95
C PHE A 50 14.92 -5.45 0.66
N SER A 51 14.30 -5.83 -0.47
CA SER A 51 13.93 -7.22 -0.73
C SER A 51 15.06 -8.13 -1.23
N THR A 52 16.03 -7.62 -1.99
CA THR A 52 17.01 -8.47 -2.70
C THR A 52 18.46 -8.28 -2.24
N ARG A 53 18.84 -7.10 -1.77
CA ARG A 53 20.25 -6.78 -1.48
C ARG A 53 20.69 -7.17 -0.07
N GLN A 54 19.76 -7.26 0.88
CA GLN A 54 20.08 -7.62 2.26
C GLN A 54 19.66 -9.07 2.54
N LEU A 55 20.61 -9.95 2.83
CA LEU A 55 20.34 -11.36 3.22
C LEU A 55 19.35 -11.44 4.40
N ARG A 56 19.53 -10.55 5.37
CA ARG A 56 18.66 -10.42 6.55
C ARG A 56 17.22 -10.12 6.16
N SER A 57 16.97 -9.22 5.20
CA SER A 57 15.61 -8.87 4.79
C SER A 57 14.89 -10.01 4.07
N ARG A 58 15.61 -10.84 3.31
CA ARG A 58 15.05 -12.06 2.71
C ARG A 58 14.63 -13.08 3.77
N GLN A 59 15.50 -13.30 4.76
CA GLN A 59 15.19 -14.20 5.88
C GLN A 59 14.03 -13.68 6.75
N VAL A 60 13.93 -12.37 6.94
CA VAL A 60 12.83 -11.74 7.66
C VAL A 60 11.52 -11.92 6.89
N LEU A 61 11.49 -11.64 5.59
CA LEU A 61 10.31 -11.88 4.74
C LEU A 61 9.88 -13.35 4.77
N GLU A 62 10.84 -14.27 4.56
CA GLU A 62 10.58 -15.71 4.60
C GLU A 62 10.04 -16.14 5.97
N GLY A 63 10.60 -15.61 7.06
CA GLY A 63 10.12 -15.84 8.42
C GLY A 63 8.68 -15.39 8.63
N HIS A 64 8.31 -14.20 8.12
CA HIS A 64 6.94 -13.70 8.19
C HIS A 64 5.97 -14.55 7.37
N VAL A 65 6.34 -14.92 6.14
CA VAL A 65 5.54 -15.80 5.29
C VAL A 65 5.34 -17.16 5.97
N LEU A 66 6.40 -17.75 6.52
CA LEU A 66 6.32 -19.04 7.21
C LEU A 66 5.46 -18.97 8.47
N SER A 67 5.53 -17.87 9.23
CA SER A 67 4.69 -17.64 10.41
C SER A 67 3.22 -17.55 10.03
N GLU A 68 2.87 -16.72 9.05
CA GLU A 68 1.48 -16.56 8.61
C GLU A 68 0.94 -17.82 7.93
N ALA A 69 1.78 -18.55 7.19
CA ALA A 69 1.39 -19.84 6.59
C ALA A 69 1.01 -20.87 7.66
N ARG A 70 1.78 -20.96 8.76
CA ARG A 70 1.47 -21.85 9.89
C ARG A 70 0.14 -21.49 10.54
N GLU A 71 -0.09 -20.21 10.77
CA GLU A 71 -1.31 -19.71 11.40
C GLU A 71 -2.54 -19.91 10.50
N LEU A 72 -2.40 -19.62 9.20
CA LEU A 72 -3.43 -19.85 8.20
C LEU A 72 -3.83 -21.32 8.13
N VAL A 73 -2.86 -22.25 8.08
CA VAL A 73 -3.14 -23.69 8.09
C VAL A 73 -3.85 -24.10 9.39
N ALA A 74 -3.42 -23.59 10.54
CA ALA A 74 -4.06 -23.90 11.82
C ALA A 74 -5.52 -23.43 11.86
N LEU A 75 -5.82 -22.24 11.33
CA LEU A 75 -7.18 -21.69 11.26
C LEU A 75 -8.06 -22.45 10.26
N LEU A 76 -7.52 -22.80 9.10
CA LEU A 76 -8.22 -23.61 8.10
C LEU A 76 -8.56 -25.00 8.64
N VAL A 77 -7.60 -25.70 9.23
CA VAL A 77 -7.81 -27.04 9.82
C VAL A 77 -8.83 -26.98 10.94
N ARG A 78 -8.78 -25.95 11.80
CA ARG A 78 -9.76 -25.75 12.88
C ARG A 78 -11.16 -25.48 12.33
N GLY A 79 -11.28 -24.63 11.32
CA GLY A 79 -12.56 -24.29 10.69
C GLY A 79 -13.16 -25.42 9.86
N SER A 80 -12.34 -26.38 9.43
CA SER A 80 -12.75 -27.59 8.71
C SER A 80 -12.87 -28.83 9.60
N ALA A 81 -12.89 -28.67 10.93
CA ALA A 81 -13.15 -29.76 11.85
C ALA A 81 -14.51 -30.43 11.53
N ASP A 82 -14.60 -31.73 11.81
CA ASP A 82 -15.83 -32.52 11.63
C ASP A 82 -16.41 -32.52 10.19
N GLY A 83 -15.55 -32.29 9.19
CA GLY A 83 -15.95 -32.25 7.79
C GLY A 83 -16.65 -30.95 7.37
N ALA A 84 -16.56 -29.90 8.19
CA ALA A 84 -17.11 -28.59 7.87
C ALA A 84 -16.38 -27.92 6.69
N PHE A 85 -17.14 -27.15 5.91
CA PHE A 85 -16.61 -26.28 4.87
C PHE A 85 -16.56 -24.85 5.40
N LEU A 86 -15.48 -24.13 5.09
CA LEU A 86 -15.37 -22.70 5.37
C LEU A 86 -14.92 -21.93 4.15
N ASP A 87 -15.19 -20.62 4.16
CA ASP A 87 -14.66 -19.68 3.17
C ASP A 87 -13.24 -19.23 3.57
N PRO A 88 -12.20 -19.50 2.76
CA PRO A 88 -10.83 -19.13 3.08
C PRO A 88 -10.52 -17.65 2.82
N ARG A 89 -11.38 -16.91 2.10
CA ARG A 89 -11.09 -15.54 1.65
C ARG A 89 -10.68 -14.61 2.81
N PRO A 90 -11.43 -14.50 3.92
CA PRO A 90 -11.06 -13.59 5.00
C PRO A 90 -9.73 -13.96 5.66
N LEU A 91 -9.45 -15.25 5.80
CA LEU A 91 -8.20 -15.74 6.39
C LEU A 91 -7.00 -15.43 5.50
N THR A 92 -7.15 -15.61 4.19
CA THR A 92 -6.07 -15.31 3.23
C THR A 92 -5.77 -13.81 3.15
N VAL A 93 -6.81 -12.96 3.20
CA VAL A 93 -6.65 -11.49 3.20
C VAL A 93 -5.87 -11.04 4.42
N VAL A 94 -6.22 -11.52 5.62
CA VAL A 94 -5.51 -11.15 6.85
C VAL A 94 -4.08 -11.70 6.85
N ALA A 95 -3.86 -12.95 6.41
CA ALA A 95 -2.52 -13.56 6.35
C ALA A 95 -1.58 -12.76 5.42
N VAL A 96 -2.04 -12.40 4.22
CA VAL A 96 -1.24 -11.59 3.28
C VAL A 96 -1.00 -10.18 3.83
N ALA A 97 -2.03 -9.55 4.40
CA ALA A 97 -1.91 -8.24 4.99
C ALA A 97 -0.94 -8.22 6.19
N ASN A 98 -0.88 -9.29 6.99
CA ASN A 98 0.10 -9.43 8.07
C ASN A 98 1.54 -9.56 7.56
N VAL A 99 1.78 -10.33 6.49
CA VAL A 99 3.11 -10.37 5.85
C VAL A 99 3.52 -8.98 5.40
N MET A 100 2.63 -8.27 4.69
CA MET A 100 2.92 -6.92 4.22
C MET A 100 3.07 -5.92 5.37
N SER A 101 2.24 -6.01 6.41
CA SER A 101 2.35 -5.16 7.60
C SER A 101 3.68 -5.36 8.33
N ALA A 102 4.15 -6.60 8.43
CA ALA A 102 5.44 -6.90 9.06
C ALA A 102 6.61 -6.33 8.22
N VAL A 103 6.52 -6.43 6.89
CA VAL A 103 7.52 -5.89 5.97
C VAL A 103 7.53 -4.35 5.95
N CYS A 104 6.34 -3.74 5.95
CA CYS A 104 6.18 -2.30 5.81
C CYS A 104 6.38 -1.56 7.13
N PHE A 105 5.88 -2.11 8.24
CA PHE A 105 5.73 -1.40 9.51
C PHE A 105 6.29 -2.18 10.71
N GLY A 106 6.92 -3.33 10.49
CA GLY A 106 7.50 -4.15 11.56
C GLY A 106 6.48 -4.71 12.57
N CYS A 107 5.18 -4.71 12.24
CA CYS A 107 4.11 -5.15 13.15
C CYS A 107 3.15 -6.15 12.49
N ARG A 108 2.59 -7.04 13.30
CA ARG A 108 1.57 -8.02 12.90
C ARG A 108 0.31 -7.86 13.75
N TYR A 109 -0.84 -8.18 13.18
CA TYR A 109 -2.13 -8.11 13.83
C TYR A 109 -2.68 -9.51 14.10
N SER A 110 -3.56 -9.62 15.09
CA SER A 110 -4.30 -10.85 15.34
C SER A 110 -5.28 -11.10 14.19
N HIS A 111 -5.52 -12.37 13.85
CA HIS A 111 -6.61 -12.74 12.93
C HIS A 111 -8.00 -12.37 13.47
N ASP A 112 -8.10 -12.11 14.77
CA ASP A 112 -9.33 -11.67 15.45
C ASP A 112 -9.39 -10.15 15.66
N ASP A 113 -8.40 -9.38 15.19
CA ASP A 113 -8.39 -7.92 15.35
C ASP A 113 -9.53 -7.31 14.51
N PRO A 114 -10.58 -6.76 15.14
CA PRO A 114 -11.74 -6.26 14.40
C PRO A 114 -11.41 -4.99 13.62
N GLU A 115 -10.50 -4.14 14.09
CA GLU A 115 -10.11 -2.90 13.42
C GLU A 115 -9.29 -3.22 12.16
N PHE A 116 -8.37 -4.18 12.26
CA PHE A 116 -7.57 -4.61 11.13
C PHE A 116 -8.41 -5.35 10.07
N ARG A 117 -9.36 -6.19 10.51
CA ARG A 117 -10.29 -6.85 9.58
C ARG A 117 -11.21 -5.85 8.89
N GLU A 118 -11.73 -4.87 9.61
CA GLU A 118 -12.57 -3.81 9.03
C GLU A 118 -11.79 -3.05 7.96
N LEU A 119 -10.54 -2.67 8.26
CA LEU A 119 -9.65 -1.99 7.31
C LEU A 119 -9.45 -2.76 6.00
N LEU A 120 -9.40 -4.10 6.08
CA LEU A 120 -9.16 -4.99 4.94
C LEU A 120 -10.45 -5.46 4.24
N SER A 121 -11.60 -5.42 4.92
CA SER A 121 -12.87 -5.96 4.44
C SER A 121 -13.40 -5.25 3.18
N HIS A 122 -12.97 -4.01 2.96
CA HIS A 122 -13.44 -3.17 1.86
C HIS A 122 -12.53 -3.22 0.61
N ASN A 123 -11.56 -4.15 0.56
CA ASN A 123 -10.71 -4.34 -0.63
C ASN A 123 -11.51 -4.65 -1.91
N GLU A 124 -12.64 -5.35 -1.79
CA GLU A 124 -13.54 -5.64 -2.92
C GLU A 124 -14.22 -4.37 -3.45
N GLU A 125 -14.57 -3.44 -2.57
CA GLU A 125 -15.14 -2.15 -2.93
C GLU A 125 -14.11 -1.21 -3.56
N PHE A 126 -12.87 -1.24 -3.08
CA PHE A 126 -11.75 -0.57 -3.72
C PHE A 126 -11.65 -0.99 -5.20
N GLY A 127 -11.61 -2.30 -5.45
CA GLY A 127 -11.52 -2.86 -6.80
C GLY A 127 -12.70 -2.50 -7.72
N ARG A 128 -13.94 -2.48 -7.18
CA ARG A 128 -15.13 -2.08 -7.93
C ARG A 128 -15.10 -0.61 -8.35
N THR A 129 -14.56 0.27 -7.50
CA THR A 129 -14.57 1.72 -7.74
C THR A 129 -13.47 2.15 -8.71
N VAL A 130 -12.29 1.55 -8.65
CA VAL A 130 -11.13 1.89 -9.52
C VAL A 130 -11.02 1.01 -10.78
N GLY A 131 -11.87 -0.02 -10.88
CA GLY A 131 -11.89 -0.95 -11.99
C GLY A 131 -12.17 -0.28 -13.33
N ALA A 132 -11.58 -0.80 -14.40
CA ALA A 132 -11.85 -0.32 -15.75
C ALA A 132 -13.35 -0.42 -16.06
N GLY A 133 -13.97 0.70 -16.45
CA GLY A 133 -15.41 0.78 -16.69
C GLY A 133 -16.24 1.23 -15.48
N SER A 134 -15.61 1.68 -14.38
CA SER A 134 -16.30 2.27 -13.24
C SER A 134 -17.15 3.47 -13.65
N LEU A 135 -18.46 3.38 -13.40
CA LEU A 135 -19.44 4.43 -13.72
C LEU A 135 -19.22 5.70 -12.90
N VAL A 136 -18.52 5.60 -11.76
CA VAL A 136 -18.22 6.72 -10.87
C VAL A 136 -17.43 7.80 -11.60
N ASP A 137 -16.45 7.42 -12.41
CA ASP A 137 -15.55 8.37 -13.07
C ASP A 137 -16.05 8.79 -14.46
N VAL A 138 -16.70 7.90 -15.21
CA VAL A 138 -17.19 8.21 -16.57
C VAL A 138 -18.54 8.92 -16.56
N MET A 139 -19.31 8.81 -15.47
CA MET A 139 -20.61 9.49 -15.30
C MET A 139 -20.67 10.28 -13.98
N PRO A 140 -19.98 11.43 -13.87
CA PRO A 140 -19.93 12.23 -12.64
C PRO A 140 -21.32 12.70 -12.15
N TRP A 141 -22.29 12.83 -13.06
CA TRP A 141 -23.65 13.25 -12.74
C TRP A 141 -24.39 12.26 -11.83
N LEU A 142 -23.94 11.00 -11.74
CA LEU A 142 -24.45 10.02 -10.79
C LEU A 142 -24.16 10.42 -9.33
N GLN A 143 -23.26 11.37 -9.06
CA GLN A 143 -22.98 11.81 -7.69
C GLN A 143 -24.04 12.79 -7.14
N TYR A 144 -24.93 13.33 -7.99
CA TYR A 144 -25.88 14.37 -7.56
C TYR A 144 -27.13 13.85 -6.85
N PHE A 145 -27.54 12.60 -7.07
CA PHE A 145 -28.75 12.01 -6.48
C PHE A 145 -28.46 10.66 -5.80
N PRO A 146 -29.32 10.16 -4.90
CA PRO A 146 -29.10 8.87 -4.25
C PRO A 146 -29.19 7.72 -5.26
N ASN A 147 -28.11 6.96 -5.41
CA ASN A 147 -28.05 5.72 -6.20
C ASN A 147 -26.86 4.86 -5.72
N PRO A 148 -26.79 3.58 -6.13
CA PRO A 148 -25.72 2.68 -5.69
C PRO A 148 -24.30 3.15 -6.02
N MET A 149 -24.09 3.86 -7.15
CA MET A 149 -22.75 4.34 -7.54
C MET A 149 -22.27 5.48 -6.64
N ARG A 150 -23.19 6.34 -6.19
CA ARG A 150 -22.88 7.39 -5.21
C ARG A 150 -22.53 6.81 -3.85
N THR A 151 -23.26 5.78 -3.40
CA THR A 151 -22.98 5.10 -2.13
C THR A 151 -21.60 4.45 -2.17
N ALA A 152 -21.33 3.65 -3.21
CA ALA A 152 -20.05 2.98 -3.39
C ALA A 152 -18.87 3.98 -3.46
N PHE A 153 -19.05 5.12 -4.15
CA PHE A 153 -18.00 6.14 -4.19
C PHE A 153 -17.71 6.76 -2.81
N ARG A 154 -18.74 7.00 -2.00
CA ARG A 154 -18.57 7.54 -0.64
C ARG A 154 -17.91 6.55 0.31
N GLU A 155 -18.29 5.28 0.21
CA GLU A 155 -17.68 4.19 0.95
C GLU A 155 -16.20 4.04 0.54
N PHE A 156 -15.90 4.11 -0.76
CA PHE A 156 -14.54 4.19 -1.28
C PHE A 156 -13.73 5.38 -0.74
N GLU A 157 -14.32 6.58 -0.69
CA GLU A 157 -13.66 7.73 -0.09
C GLU A 157 -13.35 7.52 1.40
N GLN A 158 -14.28 6.92 2.14
CA GLN A 158 -14.10 6.62 3.55
C GLN A 158 -12.99 5.59 3.76
N LEU A 159 -12.96 4.54 2.95
CA LEU A 159 -11.93 3.52 2.98
C LEU A 159 -10.54 4.11 2.77
N ASN A 160 -10.37 4.91 1.71
CA ASN A 160 -9.09 5.53 1.41
C ASN A 160 -8.63 6.49 2.51
N ARG A 161 -9.57 7.22 3.15
CA ARG A 161 -9.27 8.04 4.33
C ARG A 161 -8.79 7.21 5.51
N ASN A 162 -9.52 6.13 5.85
CA ASN A 162 -9.16 5.25 6.96
C ASN A 162 -7.77 4.63 6.74
N PHE A 163 -7.50 4.13 5.52
CA PHE A 163 -6.22 3.53 5.18
C PHE A 163 -5.07 4.55 5.17
N SER A 164 -5.30 5.75 4.62
CA SER A 164 -4.31 6.84 4.65
C SER A 164 -3.98 7.27 6.08
N ASN A 165 -4.99 7.38 6.96
CA ASN A 165 -4.78 7.72 8.37
C ASN A 165 -3.99 6.63 9.10
N PHE A 166 -4.31 5.36 8.85
CA PHE A 166 -3.57 4.22 9.40
C PHE A 166 -2.09 4.25 9.02
N VAL A 167 -1.79 4.47 7.73
CA VAL A 167 -0.41 4.57 7.24
C VAL A 167 0.29 5.81 7.79
N LEU A 168 -0.41 6.95 7.88
CA LEU A 168 0.14 8.19 8.43
C LEU A 168 0.50 8.05 9.91
N ASP A 169 -0.36 7.43 10.72
CA ASP A 169 -0.09 7.14 12.13
C ASP A 169 1.13 6.22 12.31
N LYS A 170 1.29 5.20 11.44
CA LYS A 170 2.52 4.40 11.40
C LYS A 170 3.72 5.24 11.02
N PHE A 171 3.63 6.05 9.98
CA PHE A 171 4.71 6.92 9.53
C PHE A 171 5.21 7.85 10.65
N LEU A 172 4.30 8.53 11.35
CA LEU A 172 4.66 9.44 12.45
C LEU A 172 5.41 8.69 13.57
N ARG A 173 4.92 7.52 14.00
CA ARG A 173 5.61 6.69 15.00
C ARG A 173 7.00 6.21 14.55
N HIS A 174 7.19 5.96 13.26
CA HIS A 174 8.51 5.61 12.73
C HIS A 174 9.44 6.83 12.75
N CYS A 175 8.97 8.01 12.34
CA CYS A 175 9.72 9.26 12.44
C CYS A 175 10.15 9.56 13.89
N GLU A 176 9.28 9.32 14.88
CA GLU A 176 9.59 9.55 16.30
C GLU A 176 10.59 8.53 16.86
N SER A 177 10.53 7.27 16.43
CA SER A 177 11.36 6.19 16.98
C SER A 177 12.68 5.98 16.25
N LEU A 178 12.82 6.51 15.03
CA LEU A 178 14.01 6.37 14.20
C LEU A 178 15.16 7.23 14.75
N ARG A 179 16.26 6.58 15.13
CA ARG A 179 17.46 7.27 15.60
C ARG A 179 18.40 7.61 14.44
N PRO A 180 19.08 8.77 14.46
CA PRO A 180 20.09 9.11 13.48
C PRO A 180 21.19 8.03 13.38
N GLY A 181 21.46 7.56 12.16
CA GLY A 181 22.48 6.53 11.91
C GLY A 181 22.05 5.08 12.20
N ALA A 182 20.82 4.84 12.63
CA ALA A 182 20.29 3.49 12.78
C ALA A 182 20.07 2.80 11.41
N ALA A 183 20.20 1.48 11.39
CA ALA A 183 19.78 0.68 10.24
C ALA A 183 18.24 0.60 10.21
N PRO A 184 17.60 0.64 9.02
CA PRO A 184 16.14 0.55 8.91
C PRO A 184 15.65 -0.80 9.42
N ARG A 185 14.60 -0.79 10.26
CA ARG A 185 13.97 -2.01 10.79
C ARG A 185 13.01 -2.63 9.80
N ASP A 186 12.32 -1.78 9.05
CA ASP A 186 11.28 -2.11 8.07
C ASP A 186 11.37 -1.19 6.86
N MET A 187 10.45 -1.37 5.91
CA MET A 187 10.44 -0.58 4.68
C MET A 187 10.02 0.89 4.93
N MET A 188 9.19 1.18 5.93
CA MET A 188 8.86 2.56 6.31
C MET A 188 10.11 3.33 6.76
N ASP A 189 10.90 2.77 7.68
CA ASP A 189 12.19 3.33 8.09
C ASP A 189 13.12 3.53 6.87
N ALA A 190 13.15 2.57 5.94
CA ALA A 190 13.98 2.65 4.75
C ALA A 190 13.57 3.82 3.83
N PHE A 191 12.27 4.08 3.72
CA PHE A 191 11.75 5.24 2.97
C PHE A 191 12.04 6.56 3.66
N ILE A 192 11.85 6.64 4.99
CA ILE A 192 12.17 7.84 5.78
C ILE A 192 13.66 8.17 5.63
N LEU A 193 14.56 7.20 5.85
CA LEU A 193 16.00 7.41 5.69
C LEU A 193 16.40 7.81 4.25
N SER A 194 15.69 7.31 3.24
CA SER A 194 15.92 7.71 1.84
C SER A 194 15.54 9.18 1.62
N ALA A 195 14.43 9.63 2.19
CA ALA A 195 13.97 11.00 2.13
C ALA A 195 14.85 11.97 2.94
N GLU A 196 15.25 11.61 4.16
CA GLU A 196 16.16 12.42 4.98
C GLU A 196 17.53 12.62 4.33
N LYS A 197 18.08 11.56 3.71
CA LYS A 197 19.33 11.66 2.95
C LYS A 197 19.23 12.59 1.75
N LYS A 198 18.04 12.78 1.18
CA LYS A 198 17.78 13.78 0.13
C LYS A 198 17.81 15.19 0.72
N ALA A 199 17.11 15.40 1.83
CA ALA A 199 17.03 16.71 2.49
C ALA A 199 18.38 17.20 3.04
N ALA A 200 19.25 16.29 3.50
CA ALA A 200 20.55 16.62 4.08
C ALA A 200 21.70 16.83 3.06
N ARG A 201 21.48 16.53 1.77
CA ARG A 201 22.49 16.75 0.71
C ARG A 201 21.95 17.75 -0.31
N ASP A 202 22.44 18.98 -0.25
CA ASP A 202 22.31 19.92 -1.38
C ASP A 202 23.08 19.36 -2.59
N SER A 203 22.35 18.87 -3.59
CA SER A 203 22.78 18.57 -4.98
C SER A 203 23.71 17.37 -5.29
N ASP A 204 23.44 16.78 -6.47
CA ASP A 204 24.36 16.08 -7.40
C ASP A 204 24.72 14.58 -7.25
N ASP A 205 23.95 13.77 -6.51
CA ASP A 205 24.01 12.30 -6.66
C ASP A 205 22.76 11.82 -7.40
N GLY A 206 22.91 11.28 -8.61
CA GLY A 206 21.84 10.90 -9.56
C GLY A 206 20.87 9.80 -9.09
N GLY A 207 20.77 9.53 -7.80
CA GLY A 207 19.79 8.64 -7.20
C GLY A 207 18.46 9.33 -6.98
N ALA A 208 17.37 8.80 -7.56
CA ALA A 208 16.02 9.28 -7.26
C ALA A 208 15.66 8.95 -5.80
N ARG A 209 15.35 9.99 -5.02
CA ARG A 209 14.91 9.90 -3.62
C ARG A 209 13.57 10.61 -3.45
N LEU A 210 12.73 10.08 -2.56
CA LEU A 210 11.41 10.63 -2.26
C LEU A 210 11.51 11.90 -1.42
N ASP A 211 10.55 12.81 -1.59
CA ASP A 211 10.27 13.85 -0.61
C ASP A 211 9.53 13.23 0.58
N LEU A 212 9.79 13.73 1.79
CA LEU A 212 9.25 13.17 3.02
C LEU A 212 7.71 13.12 3.00
N GLU A 213 7.06 14.13 2.41
CA GLU A 213 5.61 14.21 2.26
C GLU A 213 5.00 13.10 1.40
N ASN A 214 5.80 12.50 0.50
CA ASN A 214 5.34 11.46 -0.41
C ASN A 214 5.59 10.05 0.15
N VAL A 215 6.27 9.92 1.29
CA VAL A 215 6.57 8.62 1.89
C VAL A 215 5.29 7.87 2.29
N PRO A 216 4.35 8.46 3.06
CA PRO A 216 3.13 7.73 3.44
C PRO A 216 2.35 7.25 2.21
N ALA A 217 2.13 8.14 1.24
CA ALA A 217 1.39 7.82 0.02
C ALA A 217 2.07 6.75 -0.84
N THR A 218 3.41 6.73 -0.87
CA THR A 218 4.16 5.70 -1.61
C THR A 218 4.08 4.35 -0.90
N VAL A 219 4.08 4.32 0.44
CA VAL A 219 3.91 3.07 1.20
C VAL A 219 2.50 2.51 1.08
N THR A 220 1.48 3.37 0.99
CA THR A 220 0.09 2.98 0.70
C THR A 220 -0.05 2.22 -0.62
N ASP A 221 0.78 2.53 -1.61
CA ASP A 221 0.72 1.96 -2.96
C ASP A 221 1.56 0.69 -3.16
N ILE A 222 2.30 0.23 -2.13
CA ILE A 222 3.15 -0.97 -2.17
C ILE A 222 2.40 -2.16 -1.56
#